data_AF-A0A3A9UEC0-F1
#
_entry.id   AF-A0A3A9UEC0-F1
#
_cell.length_a   1.000
_cell.length_b   1.000
_cell.length_c   1.000
_cell.angle_alpha   90.00
_cell.angle_beta   90.00
_cell.angle_gamma   90.00
#
_symmetry.space_group_name_H-M   'P 1'
#
loop_
_entity.id
_entity.type
_entity.pdbx_description
1 polymer ?
#
loop_
_entity_poly.entity_id
_entity_poly.type
_entity_poly.pdbx_seq_one_letter_code
_entity_poly.pdbx_strand_id
1 'polypeptide(L)'
;MFTLRRVTQIALLGTTLSLTATAANAGSYPAEIEDKLIAVCEAVKSDSRFKLHRAVKATGLNIKHLHEGLVCNGQDMLTFAATHNASRNALHIARRVNASPSVLTAKR
;
A
#
# COMPACT_ATOMS: atom_id res chain seq x y z
N MET A 1 37.72 51.76 24.44
CA MET A 1 36.99 52.09 25.68
C MET A 1 35.53 51.71 25.49
N PHE A 2 35.00 50.97 26.47
CA PHE A 2 33.65 50.43 26.50
C PHE A 2 32.57 51.50 26.65
N THR A 3 31.39 51.15 26.14
CA THR A 3 30.00 51.43 26.58
C THR A 3 29.18 51.84 25.36
N LEU A 4 28.01 51.26 25.08
CA LEU A 4 26.91 51.09 26.01
C LEU A 4 26.00 49.94 25.53
N ARG A 5 25.82 48.94 26.39
CA ARG A 5 24.74 47.95 26.30
C ARG A 5 23.38 48.67 26.44
N ARG A 6 22.35 48.08 25.81
CA ARG A 6 20.90 48.16 26.09
C ARG A 6 20.07 49.00 25.10
N VAL A 7 19.53 48.33 24.08
CA VAL A 7 18.12 48.43 23.65
C VAL A 7 17.78 47.04 23.07
N THR A 8 17.37 46.07 23.89
CA THR A 8 15.97 45.57 23.96
C THR A 8 15.42 45.25 22.57
N GLN A 9 15.48 43.99 22.14
CA GLN A 9 14.39 43.00 22.23
C GLN A 9 13.17 43.31 21.34
N ILE A 10 12.70 42.26 20.66
CA ILE A 10 11.39 42.10 19.98
C ILE A 10 11.41 42.68 18.54
N ALA A 11 11.24 41.90 17.47
CA ALA A 11 10.16 40.94 17.28
C ALA A 11 10.61 39.70 16.48
N LEU A 12 10.57 38.53 17.12
CA LEU A 12 10.32 37.28 16.39
C LEU A 12 8.88 37.37 15.85
N LEU A 13 8.74 37.61 14.55
CA LEU A 13 7.48 37.35 13.85
C LEU A 13 7.29 35.83 13.79
N GLY A 14 6.67 35.28 14.83
CA GLY A 14 6.21 33.90 14.87
C GLY A 14 5.07 33.72 13.89
N THR A 15 5.36 33.22 12.70
CA THR A 15 4.36 32.70 11.77
C THR A 15 3.82 31.39 12.33
N THR A 16 2.70 31.45 13.04
CA THR A 16 1.95 30.27 13.46
C THR A 16 1.36 29.61 12.20
N LEU A 17 2.00 28.53 11.75
CA LEU A 17 1.46 27.66 10.71
C LEU A 17 0.33 26.83 11.32
N SER A 18 -0.91 27.30 11.17
CA SER A 18 -2.10 26.55 11.57
C SER A 18 -2.27 25.35 10.66
N LEU A 19 -1.86 24.16 11.12
CA LEU A 19 -2.22 22.88 10.49
C LEU A 19 -3.72 22.66 10.71
N THR A 20 -4.55 23.03 9.73
CA THR A 20 -5.91 22.54 9.67
C THR A 20 -5.86 21.05 9.31
N ALA A 21 -6.00 20.19 10.30
CA ALA A 21 -6.18 18.76 10.08
C ALA A 21 -7.54 18.55 9.39
N THR A 22 -7.52 18.37 8.07
CA THR A 22 -8.69 17.86 7.35
C THR A 22 -8.89 16.42 7.79
N ALA A 23 -9.98 16.15 8.51
CA ALA A 23 -10.41 14.79 8.78
C ALA A 23 -10.72 14.12 7.44
N ALA A 24 -9.85 13.20 7.02
CA ALA A 24 -10.14 12.33 5.89
C ALA A 24 -11.34 11.45 6.28
N ASN A 25 -12.51 11.77 5.74
CA ASN A 25 -13.71 10.95 5.91
C ASN A 25 -13.56 9.72 5.01
N ALA A 26 -12.98 8.65 5.54
CA ALA A 26 -13.06 7.34 4.90
C ALA A 26 -14.47 6.80 5.15
N GLY A 27 -15.36 6.93 4.17
CA GLY A 27 -16.66 6.28 4.22
C GLY A 27 -16.49 4.77 4.42
N SER A 28 -17.29 4.16 5.28
CA SER A 28 -17.25 2.71 5.51
C SER A 28 -17.49 1.97 4.20
N TYR A 29 -16.57 1.09 3.83
CA TYR A 29 -16.68 0.27 2.64
C TYR A 29 -17.72 -0.86 2.86
N PRO A 30 -18.45 -1.34 1.84
CA PRO A 30 -19.42 -2.42 2.01
C PRO A 30 -18.73 -3.69 2.52
N ALA A 31 -19.27 -4.28 3.60
CA ALA A 31 -18.71 -5.49 4.22
C ALA A 31 -18.58 -6.65 3.22
N GLU A 32 -19.51 -6.76 2.25
CA GLU A 32 -19.45 -7.82 1.23
C GLU A 32 -18.23 -7.73 0.32
N ILE A 33 -17.62 -6.55 0.17
CA ILE A 33 -16.39 -6.42 -0.63
C ILE A 33 -15.16 -6.75 0.23
N GLU A 34 -15.19 -6.43 1.53
CA GLU A 34 -14.09 -6.76 2.44
C GLU A 34 -13.78 -8.26 2.45
N ASP A 35 -14.79 -9.11 2.63
CA ASP A 35 -14.62 -10.58 2.61
C ASP A 35 -14.00 -11.08 1.31
N LYS A 36 -14.38 -10.47 0.18
CA LYS A 36 -13.85 -10.83 -1.13
C LYS A 36 -12.37 -10.43 -1.27
N LEU A 37 -11.98 -9.28 -0.71
CA LEU A 37 -10.60 -8.81 -0.72
C LEU A 37 -9.72 -9.66 0.20
N ILE A 38 -10.23 -10.06 1.37
CA ILE A 38 -9.56 -11.01 2.26
C ILE A 38 -9.33 -12.34 1.52
N ALA A 39 -10.36 -12.87 0.85
CA ALA A 39 -10.25 -14.09 0.05
C ALA A 39 -9.22 -13.97 -1.10
N VAL A 40 -9.05 -12.78 -1.68
CA VAL A 40 -7.95 -12.52 -2.63
C VAL A 40 -6.61 -12.67 -1.94
N CYS A 41 -6.38 -12.04 -0.78
CA CYS A 41 -5.11 -12.16 -0.06
C CYS A 41 -4.79 -13.61 0.33
N GLU A 42 -5.77 -14.39 0.78
CA GLU A 42 -5.60 -15.81 1.03
C GLU A 42 -5.21 -16.59 -0.23
N ALA A 43 -5.84 -16.26 -1.36
CA ALA A 43 -5.55 -16.91 -2.63
C ALA A 43 -4.17 -16.52 -3.18
N VAL A 44 -3.71 -15.28 -2.96
CA VAL A 44 -2.37 -14.81 -3.34
C VAL A 44 -1.29 -15.71 -2.72
N LYS A 45 -1.36 -16.01 -1.43
CA LYS A 45 -0.39 -16.87 -0.73
C LYS A 45 -0.52 -18.38 -0.99
N SER A 46 -1.53 -18.82 -1.75
CA SER A 46 -1.86 -20.25 -1.90
C SER A 46 -1.05 -21.03 -2.94
N ASP A 47 -0.15 -20.36 -3.68
CA ASP A 47 0.57 -20.86 -4.87
C ASP A 47 -0.32 -21.51 -5.97
N SER A 48 -1.63 -21.28 -5.92
CA SER A 48 -2.59 -21.84 -6.86
C SER A 48 -3.18 -20.75 -7.75
N ARG A 49 -2.77 -20.74 -9.01
CA ARG A 49 -3.30 -19.81 -10.04
C ARG A 49 -4.81 -19.92 -10.21
N PHE A 50 -5.36 -21.12 -10.02
CA PHE A 50 -6.81 -21.34 -10.10
C PHE A 50 -7.55 -20.66 -8.94
N LYS A 51 -7.07 -20.85 -7.69
CA LYS A 51 -7.65 -20.19 -6.51
C LYS A 51 -7.56 -18.67 -6.63
N LEU A 52 -6.41 -18.15 -7.07
CA LEU A 52 -6.21 -16.72 -7.30
C LEU A 52 -7.16 -16.18 -8.37
N HIS A 53 -7.27 -16.85 -9.52
CA HIS A 53 -8.19 -16.44 -10.58
C HIS A 53 -9.65 -16.39 -10.10
N ARG A 54 -10.09 -17.41 -9.35
CA ARG A 54 -11.46 -17.48 -8.82
C ARG A 54 -11.74 -16.35 -7.83
N ALA A 55 -10.82 -16.10 -6.90
CA ALA A 55 -10.97 -15.05 -5.90
C ALA A 55 -11.02 -13.66 -6.55
N VAL A 56 -10.10 -13.38 -7.49
CA VAL A 56 -10.09 -12.13 -8.28
C VAL A 56 -11.41 -11.96 -9.04
N LYS A 57 -11.89 -13.01 -9.72
CA LYS A 57 -13.15 -12.93 -10.48
C LYS A 57 -14.34 -12.60 -9.58
N ALA A 58 -14.38 -13.10 -8.35
CA ALA A 58 -15.46 -12.85 -7.40
C ALA A 58 -15.56 -11.37 -6.95
N THR A 59 -14.46 -10.61 -7.04
CA THR A 59 -14.45 -9.17 -6.75
C THR A 59 -15.04 -8.33 -7.90
N GLY A 60 -15.08 -8.87 -9.12
CA GLY A 60 -15.41 -8.10 -10.32
C GLY A 60 -14.27 -7.20 -10.81
N LEU A 61 -13.12 -7.20 -10.14
CA LEU A 61 -11.94 -6.41 -10.48
C LEU A 61 -10.92 -7.25 -11.26
N ASN A 62 -9.98 -6.57 -11.91
CA ASN A 62 -8.83 -7.23 -12.53
C ASN A 62 -7.62 -7.23 -11.58
N ILE A 63 -6.65 -8.10 -11.86
CA ILE A 63 -5.42 -8.23 -11.04
C ILE A 63 -4.63 -6.92 -10.95
N LYS A 64 -4.64 -6.06 -11.99
CA LYS A 64 -3.87 -4.80 -11.98
C LYS A 64 -4.42 -3.84 -10.93
N HIS A 65 -5.73 -3.59 -10.95
CA HIS A 65 -6.39 -2.73 -9.98
C HIS A 65 -6.29 -3.27 -8.55
N LEU A 66 -6.41 -4.59 -8.38
CA LEU A 66 -6.20 -5.20 -7.07
C LEU A 66 -4.75 -5.00 -6.61
N HIS A 67 -3.75 -5.15 -7.47
CA HIS A 67 -2.36 -4.95 -7.07
C HIS A 67 -2.04 -3.49 -6.71
N GLU A 68 -2.66 -2.53 -7.39
CA GLU A 68 -2.48 -1.09 -7.13
C GLU A 68 -3.08 -0.64 -5.78
N GLY A 69 -4.18 -1.27 -5.33
CA GLY A 69 -4.94 -0.81 -4.17
C GLY A 69 -5.04 -1.78 -2.98
N LEU A 70 -4.85 -3.09 -3.20
CA LEU A 70 -5.00 -4.10 -2.14
C LEU A 70 -3.68 -4.35 -1.43
N VAL A 71 -3.71 -4.19 -0.11
CA VAL A 71 -2.61 -4.50 0.79
C VAL A 71 -2.95 -5.73 1.62
N CYS A 72 -2.16 -6.79 1.47
CA CYS A 72 -2.26 -8.04 2.22
C CYS A 72 -1.24 -8.03 3.36
N ASN A 73 -1.70 -7.94 4.61
CA ASN A 73 -0.83 -7.89 5.80
C ASN A 73 0.32 -6.86 5.69
N GLY A 74 0.03 -5.67 5.17
CA GLY A 74 1.01 -4.60 5.00
C GLY A 74 1.88 -4.71 3.74
N GLN A 75 1.64 -5.69 2.85
CA GLN A 75 2.41 -5.90 1.62
C GLN A 75 1.49 -5.85 0.40
N ASP A 76 1.99 -5.35 -0.73
CA ASP A 76 1.29 -5.48 -2.02
C ASP A 76 1.17 -6.96 -2.43
N MET A 77 0.24 -7.27 -3.34
CA MET A 77 -0.02 -8.65 -3.76
C MET A 77 1.22 -9.40 -4.28
N LEU A 78 2.13 -8.74 -4.99
CA LEU A 78 3.31 -9.39 -5.58
C LEU A 78 4.32 -9.73 -4.47
N THR A 79 4.64 -8.75 -3.63
CA THR A 79 5.53 -8.94 -2.48
C THR A 79 4.98 -10.00 -1.54
N PHE A 80 3.68 -9.97 -1.24
CA PHE A 80 3.01 -10.94 -0.38
C PHE A 80 3.09 -12.37 -0.95
N ALA A 81 2.88 -12.54 -2.27
CA ALA A 81 3.08 -13.86 -2.88
C ALA A 81 4.53 -14.34 -2.74
N ALA A 82 5.50 -13.45 -2.96
CA ALA A 82 6.93 -13.77 -2.89
C ALA A 82 7.44 -13.99 -1.45
N THR A 83 6.78 -13.45 -0.42
CA THR A 83 7.09 -13.69 1.00
C THR A 83 6.48 -14.97 1.54
N HIS A 84 5.44 -15.49 0.89
CA HIS A 84 4.74 -16.69 1.32
C HIS A 84 4.99 -17.92 0.43
N ASN A 85 6.12 -18.00 -0.26
CA ASN A 85 6.50 -19.12 -1.14
C ASN A 85 5.49 -19.41 -2.28
N ALA A 86 4.69 -18.42 -2.68
CA ALA A 86 3.68 -18.56 -3.73
C ALA A 86 4.23 -18.17 -5.10
N SER A 87 5.35 -18.80 -5.51
CA SER A 87 6.11 -18.47 -6.72
C SER A 87 5.28 -18.45 -8.02
N ARG A 88 4.33 -19.37 -8.18
CA ARG A 88 3.46 -19.43 -9.37
C ARG A 88 2.51 -18.24 -9.42
N ASN A 89 2.02 -17.82 -8.26
CA ASN A 89 1.16 -16.65 -8.13
C ASN A 89 1.96 -15.36 -8.27
N ALA A 90 3.14 -15.27 -7.64
CA ALA A 90 4.05 -14.13 -7.80
C ALA A 90 4.41 -13.90 -9.27
N LEU A 91 4.82 -14.95 -10.00
CA LEU A 91 5.10 -14.87 -11.44
C LEU A 91 3.85 -14.53 -12.27
N HIS A 92 2.67 -15.00 -11.85
CA HIS A 92 1.43 -14.64 -12.53
C HIS A 92 1.08 -13.16 -12.33
N ILE A 93 1.15 -12.66 -11.10
CA ILE A 93 0.89 -11.26 -10.76
C ILE A 93 1.89 -10.36 -11.48
N ALA A 94 3.20 -10.64 -11.37
CA ALA A 94 4.25 -9.88 -12.04
C ALA A 94 4.01 -9.71 -13.55
N ARG A 95 3.62 -10.78 -14.25
CA ARG A 95 3.26 -10.73 -15.67
C ARG A 95 2.03 -9.87 -15.96
N ARG A 96 1.06 -9.82 -15.05
CA ARG A 96 -0.17 -9.04 -15.25
C ARG A 96 0.03 -7.57 -14.93
N VAL A 97 0.97 -7.23 -14.04
CA VAL A 97 1.27 -5.85 -13.64
C VAL A 97 2.49 -5.28 -14.36
N ASN A 98 3.08 -6.02 -15.30
CA ASN A 98 4.30 -5.66 -16.03
C ASN A 98 5.49 -5.34 -15.11
N ALA A 99 5.62 -6.07 -13.99
CA ALA A 99 6.75 -5.90 -13.09
C ALA A 99 8.06 -6.37 -13.75
N SER A 100 9.14 -5.64 -13.48
CA SER A 100 10.48 -6.00 -13.98
C SER A 100 10.90 -7.39 -13.48
N PRO A 101 11.54 -8.24 -14.31
CA PRO A 101 12.07 -9.54 -13.90
C PRO A 101 12.95 -9.48 -12.65
N SER A 102 13.64 -8.35 -12.43
CA SER A 102 14.51 -8.12 -11.26
C SER A 102 13.77 -8.18 -9.92
N VAL A 103 12.47 -7.85 -9.89
CA VAL A 103 11.63 -7.91 -8.69
C VAL A 103 11.42 -9.35 -8.21
N LEU A 104 11.45 -10.32 -9.15
CA LEU A 104 11.32 -11.73 -8.83
C LEU A 104 12.63 -12.38 -8.38
N THR A 105 13.78 -11.77 -8.72
CA THR A 105 15.11 -12.32 -8.40
C THR A 105 15.75 -11.70 -7.16
N ALA A 106 15.31 -10.52 -6.71
CA ALA A 106 15.87 -9.81 -5.57
C ALA A 106 15.62 -10.48 -4.20
N LYS A 107 14.81 -11.55 -4.15
CA LYS A 107 14.35 -12.19 -2.91
C LYS A 107 14.78 -13.65 -2.75
N ARG A 108 15.76 -14.07 -3.56
CA ARG A 108 16.33 -15.43 -3.53
C ARG A 108 17.42 -15.54 -2.47
#